data_AF-A0LLT4-F1
#
_entry.id   AF-A0LLT4-F1
#
_cell.length_a   1.000
_cell.length_b   1.000
_cell.length_c   1.000
_cell.angle_alpha   90.00
_cell.angle_beta   90.00
_cell.angle_gamma   90.00
#
_symmetry.space_group_name_H-M   'P 1'
#
loop_
_entity.id
_entity.type
_entity.pdbx_description
1 polymer ?
#
loop_
_entity_poly.entity_id
_entity_poly.type
_entity_poly.pdbx_seq_one_letter_code
_entity_poly.pdbx_strand_id
1 'polypeptide(L)'
;MDDREKRTRYQLTRTLGDLAESIIRRVPPFDRVEFQPEVLSNLHGKYIEYSDEIESSMKQRILLMLIDSARWEIKNTIIGGSKSFESIYSEHLETEKVFKEWIIQKECKRLNSTDIPEYATAKGIKINRIIRKVVKERFPDFKYGKIKNMPEIMPFAMNIFDGNRIYLVVDKDIRRKCLEFMIGIDYPRFYFNPSILFSNTQSAYKYNTEEEANDAVNKALDVIDVILPHLLTRLREALEKFGNASQQQAHGE
;
A
#
# COMPACT_ATOMS: atom_id res chain seq x y z
N MET A 1 -19.83 8.11 13.62
CA MET A 1 -18.54 8.82 13.52
C MET A 1 -18.75 10.21 14.10
N ASP A 2 -18.10 10.52 15.22
CA ASP A 2 -18.15 11.87 15.78
C ASP A 2 -17.34 12.85 14.90
N ASP A 3 -17.54 14.16 15.11
CA ASP A 3 -16.91 15.18 14.26
C ASP A 3 -15.39 15.26 14.41
N ARG A 4 -14.84 14.73 15.50
CA ARG A 4 -13.40 14.67 15.72
C ARG A 4 -12.77 13.48 15.00
N GLU A 5 -13.38 12.30 15.06
CA GLU A 5 -12.96 11.16 14.26
C GLU A 5 -13.04 11.50 12.76
N LYS A 6 -14.11 12.18 12.32
CA LYS A 6 -14.21 12.72 10.95
C LYS A 6 -13.01 13.60 10.61
N ARG A 7 -12.73 14.64 11.41
CA ARG A 7 -11.59 15.55 11.19
C ARG A 7 -10.25 14.82 11.14
N THR A 8 -10.04 13.87 12.04
CA THR A 8 -8.81 13.05 12.08
C THR A 8 -8.68 12.23 10.81
N ARG A 9 -9.73 11.53 10.39
CA ARG A 9 -9.76 10.76 9.15
C ARG A 9 -9.49 11.63 7.91
N TYR A 10 -10.09 12.82 7.82
CA TYR A 10 -9.81 13.77 6.74
C TYR A 10 -8.34 14.20 6.71
N GLN A 11 -7.75 14.48 7.86
CA GLN A 11 -6.34 14.85 7.93
C GLN A 11 -5.44 13.68 7.52
N LEU A 12 -5.76 12.46 7.94
CA LEU A 12 -5.02 11.27 7.56
C LEU A 12 -5.12 10.99 6.05
N THR A 13 -6.28 11.21 5.43
CA THR A 13 -6.41 11.15 3.96
C THR A 13 -5.47 12.13 3.26
N ARG A 14 -5.36 13.37 3.73
CA ARG A 14 -4.41 14.35 3.17
C ARG A 14 -2.97 13.91 3.37
N THR A 15 -2.64 13.51 4.59
CA THR A 15 -1.29 13.10 5.01
C THR A 15 -0.76 11.93 4.17
N LEU A 16 -1.60 10.91 3.96
CA LEU A 16 -1.27 9.75 3.15
C LEU A 16 -1.27 10.09 1.66
N GLY A 17 -2.18 10.96 1.21
CA GLY A 17 -2.19 11.48 -0.16
C GLY A 17 -0.92 12.22 -0.52
N ASP A 18 -0.38 13.03 0.39
CA ASP A 18 0.88 13.75 0.19
C ASP A 18 2.09 12.80 0.26
N LEU A 19 1.97 11.67 0.95
CA LEU A 19 2.99 10.61 0.94
C LEU A 19 3.00 9.89 -0.40
N ALA A 20 1.83 9.48 -0.89
CA ALA A 20 1.68 8.90 -2.22
C ALA A 20 2.21 9.85 -3.30
N GLU A 21 1.86 11.14 -3.24
CA GLU A 21 2.39 12.14 -4.18
C GLU A 21 3.93 12.22 -4.11
N SER A 22 4.52 12.25 -2.92
CA SER A 22 5.98 12.28 -2.76
C SER A 22 6.65 11.05 -3.39
N ILE A 23 6.06 9.86 -3.21
CA ILE A 23 6.56 8.59 -3.75
C ILE A 23 6.43 8.56 -5.28
N ILE A 24 5.24 8.86 -5.81
CA ILE A 24 4.94 8.82 -7.24
C ILE A 24 5.77 9.85 -8.01
N ARG A 25 5.96 11.05 -7.45
CA ARG A 25 6.85 12.08 -8.02
C ARG A 25 8.33 11.77 -7.85
N ARG A 26 8.69 10.72 -7.09
CA ARG A 26 10.07 10.39 -6.75
C ARG A 26 10.81 11.56 -6.08
N VAL A 27 10.14 12.24 -5.14
CA VAL A 27 10.76 13.29 -4.32
C VAL A 27 11.65 12.64 -3.26
N PRO A 28 12.85 13.19 -2.95
CA PRO A 28 13.71 12.63 -1.91
C PRO A 28 12.97 12.34 -0.59
N PRO A 29 13.20 11.17 0.03
CA PRO A 29 14.20 10.16 -0.31
C PRO A 29 13.73 9.07 -1.29
N PHE A 30 12.54 9.22 -1.88
CA PHE A 30 11.97 8.21 -2.80
C PHE A 30 12.56 8.29 -4.21
N ASP A 31 13.39 9.29 -4.50
CA ASP A 31 14.10 9.46 -5.77
C ASP A 31 14.98 8.25 -6.11
N ARG A 32 15.60 7.65 -5.09
CA ARG A 32 16.61 6.59 -5.24
C ARG A 32 16.09 5.18 -4.96
N VAL A 33 14.82 5.06 -4.59
CA VAL A 33 14.24 3.76 -4.23
C VAL A 33 13.89 3.01 -5.51
N GLU A 34 14.32 1.76 -5.59
CA GLU A 34 13.83 0.82 -6.59
C GLU A 34 12.49 0.25 -6.11
N PHE A 35 11.46 0.36 -6.95
CA PHE A 35 10.12 -0.12 -6.61
C PHE A 35 9.93 -1.55 -7.10
N GLN A 36 9.48 -2.41 -6.20
CA GLN A 36 9.11 -3.78 -6.53
C GLN A 36 7.94 -3.80 -7.53
N PRO A 37 7.99 -4.58 -8.62
CA PRO A 37 6.90 -4.64 -9.60
C PRO A 37 5.54 -5.01 -8.98
N GLU A 38 5.54 -5.80 -7.90
CA GLU A 38 4.34 -6.25 -7.20
C GLU A 38 3.55 -5.10 -6.56
N VAL A 39 4.15 -3.93 -6.31
CA VAL A 39 3.45 -2.77 -5.76
C VAL A 39 3.10 -1.71 -6.79
N LEU A 40 3.70 -1.76 -7.98
CA LEU A 40 3.43 -0.80 -9.04
C LEU A 40 2.18 -1.21 -9.82
N SER A 41 1.36 -0.22 -10.19
CA SER A 41 0.41 -0.46 -11.27
C SER A 41 1.16 -0.56 -12.59
N ASN A 42 0.60 -1.28 -13.56
CA ASN A 42 1.22 -1.40 -14.88
C ASN A 42 1.55 -0.01 -15.48
N LEU A 43 0.64 0.95 -15.32
CA LEU A 43 0.84 2.33 -15.80
C LEU A 43 1.99 3.02 -15.07
N HIS A 44 2.07 2.91 -13.74
CA HIS A 44 3.15 3.53 -12.99
C HIS A 44 4.51 2.90 -13.33
N GLY A 45 4.58 1.57 -13.45
CA GLY A 45 5.80 0.88 -13.88
C GLY A 45 6.28 1.33 -15.26
N LYS A 46 5.37 1.42 -16.23
CA LYS A 46 5.69 1.89 -17.58
C LYS A 46 6.07 3.38 -17.63
N TYR A 47 5.46 4.20 -16.79
CA TYR A 47 5.84 5.60 -16.63
C TYR A 47 7.28 5.74 -16.11
N ILE A 48 7.69 4.92 -15.14
CA ILE A 48 9.06 4.93 -14.62
C ILE A 48 10.03 4.43 -15.68
N GLU A 49 9.73 3.28 -16.30
CA GLU A 49 10.58 2.64 -17.31
C GLU A 49 10.89 3.57 -18.47
N TYR A 50 9.87 4.23 -19.01
CA TYR A 50 9.99 5.08 -20.19
C TYR A 50 10.01 6.57 -19.87
N SER A 51 10.33 6.95 -18.62
CA SER A 51 10.22 8.34 -18.20
C SER A 51 10.96 9.25 -19.17
N ASP A 52 12.21 8.98 -19.55
CA ASP A 52 12.98 9.88 -20.43
C ASP A 52 12.42 10.01 -21.86
N GLU A 53 11.59 9.08 -22.32
CA GLU A 53 11.03 9.04 -23.67
C GLU A 53 9.64 9.67 -23.81
N ILE A 54 8.92 9.84 -22.70
CA ILE A 54 7.56 10.39 -22.72
C ILE A 54 7.64 11.92 -22.89
N GLU A 55 6.82 12.47 -23.79
CA GLU A 55 6.71 13.91 -23.98
C GLU A 55 6.27 14.62 -22.68
N SER A 56 6.85 15.78 -22.37
CA SER A 56 6.60 16.54 -21.13
C SER A 56 5.13 16.80 -20.83
N SER A 57 4.33 17.11 -21.86
CA SER A 57 2.88 17.35 -21.69
C SER A 57 2.14 16.08 -21.24
N MET A 58 2.49 14.93 -21.81
CA MET A 58 1.94 13.62 -21.48
C MET A 58 2.42 13.14 -20.12
N LYS A 59 3.70 13.35 -19.77
CA LYS A 59 4.26 13.07 -18.44
C LYS A 59 3.44 13.72 -17.34
N GLN A 60 3.16 15.00 -17.48
CA GLN A 60 2.43 15.74 -16.45
C GLN A 60 1.01 15.21 -16.26
N ARG A 61 0.33 14.85 -17.35
CA ARG A 61 -1.01 14.26 -17.31
C ARG A 61 -1.00 12.89 -16.62
N ILE A 62 -0.07 12.00 -17.01
CA ILE A 62 0.09 10.68 -16.40
C ILE A 62 0.37 10.82 -14.90
N LEU A 63 1.30 11.72 -14.55
CA LEU A 63 1.68 11.94 -13.16
C LEU A 63 0.50 12.43 -12.30
N LEU A 64 -0.28 13.39 -12.82
CA LEU A 64 -1.48 13.86 -12.14
C LEU A 64 -2.52 12.75 -11.96
N MET A 65 -2.77 11.97 -13.00
CA MET A 65 -3.67 10.81 -12.94
C MET A 65 -3.24 9.79 -11.88
N LEU A 66 -1.95 9.42 -11.84
CA LEU A 66 -1.43 8.46 -10.86
C LEU A 66 -1.62 8.96 -9.42
N ILE A 67 -1.35 10.25 -9.18
CA ILE A 67 -1.51 10.90 -7.88
C ILE A 67 -2.99 10.96 -7.47
N ASP A 68 -3.88 11.38 -8.37
CA ASP A 68 -5.30 11.49 -8.09
C ASP A 68 -5.93 10.11 -7.84
N SER A 69 -5.50 9.09 -8.58
CA SER A 69 -5.90 7.69 -8.34
C SER A 69 -5.52 7.24 -6.93
N ALA A 70 -4.26 7.43 -6.53
CA ALA A 70 -3.81 7.08 -5.19
C ALA A 70 -4.58 7.85 -4.09
N ARG A 71 -4.79 9.16 -4.28
CA ARG A 71 -5.55 9.99 -3.34
C ARG A 71 -7.02 9.56 -3.23
N TRP A 72 -7.65 9.20 -4.34
CA TRP A 72 -9.02 8.71 -4.38
C TRP A 72 -9.15 7.38 -3.62
N GLU A 73 -8.24 6.43 -3.84
CA GLU A 73 -8.22 5.15 -3.13
C GLU A 73 -8.01 5.31 -1.62
N ILE A 74 -7.05 6.16 -1.22
CA ILE A 74 -6.80 6.51 0.18
C ILE A 74 -8.06 7.10 0.82
N LYS A 75 -8.72 8.03 0.12
CA LYS A 75 -9.96 8.66 0.59
C LYS A 75 -11.06 7.61 0.79
N ASN A 76 -11.31 6.77 -0.20
CA ASN A 76 -12.31 5.70 -0.12
C ASN A 76 -12.03 4.74 1.03
N THR A 77 -10.76 4.38 1.23
CA THR A 77 -10.35 3.47 2.29
C THR A 77 -10.60 4.05 3.70
N ILE A 78 -10.37 5.36 3.88
CA ILE A 78 -10.35 5.97 5.22
C ILE A 78 -11.70 6.57 5.61
N ILE A 79 -12.36 7.27 4.68
CA ILE A 79 -13.63 7.97 4.93
C ILE A 79 -14.82 7.37 4.18
N GLY A 80 -14.58 6.46 3.23
CA GLY A 80 -15.59 5.98 2.31
C GLY A 80 -15.81 6.93 1.14
N GLY A 81 -16.27 6.38 0.02
CA GLY A 81 -16.71 7.15 -1.15
C GLY A 81 -17.86 6.46 -1.86
N SER A 82 -18.73 7.25 -2.48
CA SER A 82 -19.91 6.78 -3.21
C SER A 82 -19.79 6.91 -4.73
N LYS A 83 -18.79 7.65 -5.21
CA LYS A 83 -18.58 7.94 -6.63
C LYS A 83 -17.32 7.22 -7.11
N SER A 84 -17.43 6.54 -8.24
CA SER A 84 -16.30 5.85 -8.87
C SER A 84 -15.26 6.86 -9.37
N PHE A 85 -14.00 6.43 -9.51
CA PHE A 85 -12.91 7.28 -9.98
C PHE A 85 -13.23 7.88 -11.36
N GLU A 86 -13.76 7.05 -12.26
CA GLU A 86 -14.17 7.39 -13.62
C GLU A 86 -15.19 8.53 -13.65
N SER A 87 -16.09 8.57 -12.67
CA SER A 87 -17.14 9.58 -12.59
C SER A 87 -16.64 10.95 -12.12
N ILE A 88 -15.52 10.98 -11.39
CA ILE A 88 -14.94 12.22 -10.84
C ILE A 88 -13.87 12.77 -11.79
N TYR A 89 -13.11 11.89 -12.43
CA TYR A 89 -11.91 12.20 -13.19
C TYR A 89 -11.98 11.66 -14.62
N SER A 90 -12.98 12.08 -15.39
CA SER A 90 -13.20 11.59 -16.75
C SER A 90 -12.02 11.85 -17.70
N GLU A 91 -11.30 12.95 -17.48
CA GLU A 91 -10.09 13.36 -18.22
C GLU A 91 -8.90 12.42 -17.99
N HIS A 92 -8.88 11.72 -16.85
CA HIS A 92 -7.85 10.75 -16.52
C HIS A 92 -8.04 9.47 -17.33
N LEU A 93 -9.27 9.11 -17.69
CA LEU A 93 -9.55 7.96 -18.56
C LEU A 93 -8.98 8.15 -19.97
N GLU A 94 -9.11 9.36 -20.52
CA GLU A 94 -8.52 9.68 -21.81
C GLU A 94 -6.98 9.67 -21.73
N THR A 95 -6.42 10.17 -20.63
CA THR A 95 -4.97 10.11 -20.39
C THR A 95 -4.48 8.66 -20.30
N GLU A 96 -5.17 7.81 -19.56
CA GLU A 96 -4.86 6.38 -19.45
C GLU A 96 -4.90 5.69 -20.80
N LYS A 97 -5.95 5.94 -21.59
CA LYS A 97 -6.14 5.36 -22.93
C LYS A 97 -4.98 5.74 -23.86
N VAL A 98 -4.69 7.04 -23.97
CA VAL A 98 -3.59 7.54 -24.82
C VAL A 98 -2.26 6.94 -24.40
N PHE A 99 -2.00 6.85 -23.09
CA PHE A 99 -0.74 6.29 -22.61
C PHE A 99 -0.64 4.78 -22.87
N LYS A 100 -1.73 4.02 -22.72
CA LYS A 100 -1.77 2.59 -23.08
C LYS A 100 -1.50 2.37 -24.57
N GLU A 101 -2.09 3.18 -25.44
CA GLU A 101 -1.84 3.12 -26.89
C GLU A 101 -0.37 3.43 -27.21
N TRP A 102 0.20 4.43 -26.55
CA TRP A 102 1.62 4.78 -26.69
C TRP A 102 2.54 3.63 -26.25
N ILE A 103 2.24 2.96 -25.13
CA ILE A 103 2.99 1.78 -24.64
C ILE A 103 2.95 0.65 -25.67
N ILE A 104 1.77 0.34 -26.22
CA ILE A 104 1.60 -0.72 -27.24
C ILE A 104 2.45 -0.41 -28.47
N GLN A 105 2.47 0.84 -28.92
CA GLN A 105 3.30 1.27 -30.04
C GLN A 105 4.80 1.14 -29.72
N LYS A 106 5.22 1.51 -28.51
CA LYS A 106 6.62 1.44 -28.08
C LYS A 106 7.15 0.03 -27.94
N GLU A 107 6.37 -0.86 -27.35
CA GLU A 107 6.81 -2.23 -27.10
C GLU A 107 6.74 -3.12 -28.34
N CYS A 108 6.15 -2.64 -29.45
CA CYS A 108 5.89 -3.42 -30.68
C CYS A 108 5.20 -4.78 -30.38
N LYS A 109 4.50 -4.87 -29.26
CA LYS A 109 3.83 -6.07 -28.77
C LYS A 109 2.34 -5.80 -28.70
N ARG A 110 1.56 -6.63 -29.38
CA ARG A 110 0.19 -6.88 -28.90
C ARG A 110 0.35 -7.51 -27.52
N LEU A 111 -0.39 -7.01 -26.54
CA LEU A 111 -0.56 -7.66 -25.25
C LEU A 111 -1.07 -9.08 -25.52
N ASN A 112 -0.15 -10.04 -25.65
CA ASN A 112 -0.50 -11.44 -25.56
C ASN A 112 -0.97 -11.63 -24.13
N SER A 113 -2.24 -12.01 -23.98
CA SER A 113 -2.77 -12.47 -22.70
C SER A 113 -1.79 -13.48 -22.13
N THR A 114 -1.19 -13.13 -21.00
CA THR A 114 -0.18 -13.91 -20.30
C THR A 114 -0.69 -15.33 -20.13
N ASP A 115 0.15 -16.31 -20.48
CA ASP A 115 -0.02 -17.70 -20.05
C ASP A 115 -0.40 -17.71 -18.58
N ILE A 116 -1.55 -18.30 -18.26
CA ILE A 116 -1.97 -18.53 -16.89
C ILE A 116 -1.09 -19.66 -16.39
N PRO A 117 -0.09 -19.41 -15.53
CA PRO A 117 0.68 -20.51 -14.94
C PRO A 117 -0.31 -21.35 -14.15
N GLU A 118 -0.38 -22.65 -14.43
CA GLU A 118 -1.26 -23.54 -13.70
C GLU A 118 -0.68 -23.76 -12.30
N TYR A 119 -1.25 -23.08 -11.32
CA TYR A 119 -0.68 -22.97 -9.98
C TYR A 119 -0.98 -24.20 -9.12
N ALA A 120 0.06 -24.96 -8.76
CA ALA A 120 -0.01 -26.00 -7.75
C ALA A 120 -0.29 -25.39 -6.35
N THR A 121 -1.01 -26.13 -5.51
CA THR A 121 -1.19 -25.72 -4.10
C THR A 121 0.13 -25.93 -3.36
N ALA A 122 0.68 -24.89 -2.74
CA ALA A 122 1.92 -24.96 -1.98
C ALA A 122 1.76 -25.69 -0.63
N LYS A 123 1.30 -26.96 -0.67
CA LYS A 123 1.16 -27.82 0.49
C LYS A 123 2.55 -28.15 1.05
N GLY A 124 2.77 -27.87 2.33
CA GLY A 124 4.00 -28.24 3.05
C GLY A 124 4.90 -27.06 3.45
N ILE A 125 4.74 -25.89 2.84
CA ILE A 125 5.52 -24.69 3.21
C ILE A 125 5.11 -24.19 4.59
N LYS A 126 6.09 -24.02 5.49
CA LYS A 126 5.86 -23.46 6.84
C LYS A 126 5.75 -21.93 6.82
N ILE A 127 4.82 -21.40 6.04
CA ILE A 127 4.70 -19.95 5.75
C ILE A 127 4.59 -19.09 7.01
N ASN A 128 3.82 -19.51 8.01
CA ASN A 128 3.69 -18.79 9.27
C ASN A 128 5.04 -18.64 10.00
N ARG A 129 5.91 -19.66 9.91
CA ARG A 129 7.25 -19.63 10.52
C ARG A 129 8.14 -18.65 9.77
N ILE A 130 8.08 -18.65 8.44
CA ILE A 130 8.84 -17.73 7.58
C ILE A 130 8.44 -16.28 7.91
N ILE A 131 7.14 -15.95 7.81
CA ILE A 131 6.64 -14.59 8.08
C ILE A 131 7.08 -14.12 9.48
N ARG A 132 6.86 -14.93 10.53
CA ARG A 132 7.24 -14.55 11.90
C ARG A 132 8.74 -14.34 12.05
N LYS A 133 9.56 -15.19 11.43
CA LYS A 133 11.02 -15.10 11.50
C LYS A 133 11.46 -13.78 10.86
N VAL A 134 11.10 -13.56 9.59
CA VAL A 134 11.58 -12.41 8.81
C VAL A 134 11.04 -11.10 9.40
N VAL A 135 9.76 -11.01 9.77
CA VAL A 135 9.20 -9.79 10.39
C VAL A 135 9.89 -9.49 11.72
N LYS A 136 10.15 -10.51 12.56
CA LYS A 136 10.85 -10.30 13.83
C LYS A 136 12.29 -9.83 13.64
N GLU A 137 12.98 -10.35 12.62
CA GLU A 137 14.35 -9.99 12.30
C GLU A 137 14.46 -8.56 11.77
N ARG A 138 13.54 -8.14 10.88
CA ARG A 138 13.56 -6.80 10.26
C ARG A 138 12.88 -5.71 11.08
N PHE A 139 11.79 -6.05 11.76
CA PHE A 139 10.98 -5.13 12.55
C PHE A 139 10.84 -5.63 14.00
N PRO A 140 11.90 -5.60 14.81
CA PRO A 140 11.90 -6.17 16.16
C PRO A 140 10.88 -5.52 17.12
N ASP A 141 10.49 -4.27 16.84
CA ASP A 141 9.48 -3.54 17.61
C ASP A 141 8.05 -4.01 17.33
N PHE A 142 7.83 -4.65 16.18
CA PHE A 142 6.54 -5.21 15.81
C PHE A 142 6.31 -6.54 16.53
N LYS A 143 5.33 -6.58 17.44
CA LYS A 143 4.99 -7.78 18.22
C LYS A 143 3.88 -8.55 17.53
N TYR A 144 4.10 -9.85 17.34
CA TYR A 144 3.12 -10.74 16.74
C TYR A 144 1.88 -10.88 17.62
N GLY A 145 0.71 -10.69 17.02
CA GLY A 145 -0.60 -10.95 17.62
C GLY A 145 -1.30 -12.15 16.98
N LYS A 146 -2.33 -12.68 17.64
CA LYS A 146 -3.19 -13.74 17.07
C LYS A 146 -4.62 -13.26 16.99
N ILE A 147 -5.22 -13.34 15.79
CA ILE A 147 -6.65 -13.08 15.59
C ILE A 147 -7.38 -14.41 15.75
N LYS A 148 -8.37 -14.45 16.65
CA LYS A 148 -9.25 -15.63 16.76
C LYS A 148 -10.10 -15.70 15.49
N ASN A 149 -10.25 -16.91 14.93
CA ASN A 149 -11.07 -17.22 13.75
C ASN A 149 -10.58 -16.71 12.38
N MET A 150 -9.38 -16.10 12.30
CA MET A 150 -8.74 -15.70 11.03
C MET A 150 -7.28 -16.19 10.99
N PRO A 151 -7.04 -17.52 10.89
CA PRO A 151 -5.69 -18.10 10.88
C PRO A 151 -4.86 -17.77 9.63
N GLU A 152 -5.51 -17.25 8.60
CA GLU A 152 -4.95 -16.67 7.38
C GLU A 152 -4.35 -15.28 7.60
N ILE A 153 -4.76 -14.56 8.66
CA ILE A 153 -4.27 -13.22 8.95
C ILE A 153 -3.21 -13.27 10.06
N MET A 154 -2.06 -12.65 9.80
CA MET A 154 -0.95 -12.55 10.74
C MET A 154 -0.66 -11.08 11.06
N PRO A 155 -1.21 -10.55 12.17
CA PRO A 155 -0.94 -9.17 12.58
C PRO A 155 0.35 -9.09 13.40
N PHE A 156 1.05 -7.99 13.22
CA PHE A 156 2.15 -7.55 14.06
C PHE A 156 1.88 -6.09 14.42
N ALA A 157 2.04 -5.72 15.69
CA ALA A 157 1.65 -4.40 16.16
C ALA A 157 2.81 -3.69 16.86
N MET A 158 2.84 -2.37 16.72
CA MET A 158 3.78 -1.49 17.41
C MET A 158 3.04 -0.24 17.90
N ASN A 159 3.38 0.24 19.10
CA ASN A 159 2.84 1.51 19.62
C ASN A 159 3.47 2.68 18.85
N ILE A 160 2.64 3.62 18.41
CA ILE A 160 3.10 4.81 17.68
C ILE A 160 3.01 6.08 18.51
N PHE A 161 1.92 6.29 19.24
CA PHE A 161 1.64 7.50 20.03
C PHE A 161 0.45 7.26 20.97
N ASP A 162 0.55 7.68 22.24
CA ASP A 162 -0.55 7.69 23.23
C ASP A 162 -1.42 6.42 23.26
N GLY A 163 -0.77 5.25 23.27
CA GLY A 163 -1.44 3.94 23.25
C GLY A 163 -2.07 3.55 21.90
N ASN A 164 -2.05 4.42 20.90
CA ASN A 164 -2.43 4.09 19.53
C ASN A 164 -1.36 3.20 18.87
N ARG A 165 -1.80 2.24 18.07
CA ARG A 165 -0.95 1.23 17.43
C ARG A 165 -1.02 1.30 15.93
N ILE A 166 0.11 1.02 15.30
CA ILE A 166 0.19 0.65 13.89
C ILE A 166 0.30 -0.86 13.79
N TYR A 167 -0.28 -1.41 12.74
CA TYR A 167 -0.25 -2.84 12.43
C TYR A 167 0.43 -3.06 11.10
N LEU A 168 1.27 -4.07 11.06
CA LEU A 168 1.64 -4.76 9.84
C LEU A 168 0.83 -6.05 9.80
N VAL A 169 -0.02 -6.21 8.78
CA VAL A 169 -0.88 -7.37 8.63
C VAL A 169 -0.46 -8.13 7.39
N VAL A 170 -0.22 -9.44 7.54
CA VAL A 170 0.04 -10.32 6.41
C VAL A 170 -1.17 -11.23 6.23
N ASP A 171 -1.89 -11.05 5.13
CA ASP A 171 -2.86 -12.01 4.63
C ASP A 171 -2.14 -12.96 3.69
N LYS A 172 -2.26 -14.26 3.94
CA LYS A 172 -1.58 -15.29 3.15
C LYS A 172 -2.52 -16.03 2.20
N ASP A 173 -3.70 -15.46 1.91
CA ASP A 173 -4.73 -16.03 1.03
C ASP A 173 -5.23 -17.40 1.50
N ILE A 174 -6.53 -17.65 1.39
CA ILE A 174 -7.13 -18.96 1.70
C ILE A 174 -6.47 -20.06 0.86
N ARG A 175 -6.07 -19.74 -0.38
CA ARG A 175 -5.39 -20.69 -1.30
C ARG A 175 -3.88 -20.74 -1.10
N ARG A 176 -3.29 -19.87 -0.27
CA ARG A 176 -1.84 -19.80 0.02
C ARG A 176 -0.96 -19.65 -1.22
N LYS A 177 -1.41 -18.86 -2.19
CA LYS A 177 -0.71 -18.63 -3.47
C LYS A 177 0.03 -17.30 -3.51
N CYS A 178 -0.37 -16.35 -2.69
CA CYS A 178 0.28 -15.06 -2.54
C CYS A 178 0.22 -14.58 -1.10
N LEU A 179 1.12 -13.66 -0.79
CA LEU A 179 1.07 -12.85 0.42
C LEU A 179 0.62 -11.46 0.03
N GLU A 180 -0.26 -10.91 0.85
CA GLU A 180 -0.70 -9.52 0.79
C GLU A 180 -0.35 -8.86 2.10
N PHE A 181 0.26 -7.69 2.00
CA PHE A 181 0.67 -6.92 3.16
C PHE A 181 -0.21 -5.69 3.26
N MET A 182 -0.71 -5.43 4.46
CA MET A 182 -1.51 -4.26 4.78
C MET A 182 -0.90 -3.52 5.96
N ILE A 183 -1.03 -2.20 5.95
CA ILE A 183 -0.74 -1.37 7.12
C ILE A 183 -2.06 -0.94 7.72
N GLY A 184 -2.20 -1.11 9.04
CA GLY A 184 -3.37 -0.70 9.80
C GLY A 184 -3.05 0.30 10.89
N ILE A 185 -4.04 1.08 11.31
CA ILE A 185 -3.97 1.96 12.48
C ILE A 185 -5.15 1.63 13.40
N ASP A 186 -4.94 1.68 14.71
CA ASP A 186 -5.99 1.39 15.70
C ASP A 186 -7.03 2.51 15.82
N TYR A 187 -6.59 3.77 15.89
CA TYR A 187 -7.46 4.93 15.96
C TYR A 187 -7.03 6.07 15.02
N PRO A 188 -7.94 6.61 14.19
CA PRO A 188 -9.19 5.97 13.79
C PRO A 188 -8.87 4.64 13.10
N ARG A 189 -9.71 3.61 13.30
CA ARG A 189 -9.43 2.29 12.74
C ARG A 189 -9.56 2.29 11.22
N PHE A 190 -8.51 1.89 10.52
CA PHE A 190 -8.52 1.55 9.08
C PHE A 190 -7.28 0.70 8.73
N TYR A 191 -7.35 0.05 7.57
CA TYR A 191 -6.26 -0.71 6.97
C TYR A 191 -6.15 -0.32 5.50
N PHE A 192 -4.94 -0.31 4.95
CA PHE A 192 -4.72 -0.06 3.53
C PHE A 192 -3.57 -0.92 3.01
N ASN A 193 -3.63 -1.30 1.73
CA ASN A 193 -2.50 -1.93 1.05
C ASN A 193 -1.46 -0.83 0.73
N PRO A 194 -0.18 -0.99 1.12
CA PRO A 194 0.88 -0.04 0.79
C PRO A 194 1.01 0.27 -0.71
N SER A 195 0.59 -0.67 -1.57
CA SER A 195 0.57 -0.48 -3.03
C SER A 195 -0.23 0.76 -3.46
N ILE A 196 -1.21 1.20 -2.66
CA ILE A 196 -2.02 2.39 -2.96
C ILE A 196 -1.13 3.63 -3.05
N LEU A 197 -0.05 3.69 -2.25
CA LEU A 197 0.94 4.77 -2.30
C LEU A 197 1.71 4.81 -3.64
N PHE A 198 1.63 3.73 -4.42
CA PHE A 198 2.23 3.56 -5.74
C PHE A 198 1.18 3.51 -6.86
N SER A 199 -0.04 4.00 -6.59
CA SER A 199 -1.16 4.01 -7.54
C SER A 199 -1.62 2.60 -7.96
N ASN A 200 -1.51 1.62 -7.07
CA ASN A 200 -2.01 0.26 -7.26
C ASN A 200 -2.91 -0.15 -6.10
N THR A 201 -4.07 -0.72 -6.37
CA THR A 201 -5.04 -1.06 -5.32
C THR A 201 -4.63 -2.28 -4.51
N GLN A 202 -3.79 -3.16 -5.07
CA GLN A 202 -3.39 -4.40 -4.41
C GLN A 202 -1.99 -4.85 -4.84
N SER A 203 -1.16 -5.18 -3.85
CA SER A 203 0.08 -5.93 -4.05
C SER A 203 -0.15 -7.43 -3.84
N ALA A 204 0.52 -8.25 -4.66
CA ALA A 204 0.42 -9.70 -4.57
C ALA A 204 1.80 -10.35 -4.74
N TYR A 205 2.37 -10.83 -3.63
CA TYR A 205 3.69 -11.47 -3.61
C TYR A 205 3.53 -12.99 -3.73
N LYS A 206 3.75 -13.52 -4.92
CA LYS A 206 3.53 -14.95 -5.24
C LYS A 206 4.73 -15.81 -4.81
N TYR A 207 4.44 -17.07 -4.48
CA TYR A 207 5.47 -18.05 -4.13
C TYR A 207 4.98 -19.50 -4.35
N ASN A 208 5.90 -20.40 -4.66
CA ASN A 208 5.67 -21.84 -4.83
C ASN A 208 6.62 -22.70 -3.97
N THR A 209 7.73 -22.13 -3.49
CA THR A 209 8.75 -22.82 -2.66
C THR A 209 8.98 -22.08 -1.34
N GLU A 210 9.64 -22.72 -0.36
CA GLU A 210 9.98 -22.03 0.91
C GLU A 210 10.95 -20.85 0.68
N GLU A 211 11.83 -20.96 -0.31
CA GLU A 211 12.76 -19.90 -0.70
C GLU A 211 12.01 -18.73 -1.33
N GLU A 212 11.16 -18.99 -2.32
CA GLU A 212 10.30 -17.95 -2.92
C GLU A 212 9.37 -17.29 -1.88
N ALA A 213 8.89 -18.05 -0.90
CA ALA A 213 8.10 -17.50 0.20
C ALA A 213 8.91 -16.57 1.09
N ASN A 214 10.18 -16.90 1.35
CA ASN A 214 11.10 -16.04 2.10
C ASN A 214 11.40 -14.75 1.32
N ASP A 215 11.68 -14.88 0.02
CA ASP A 215 11.91 -13.75 -0.87
C ASP A 215 10.68 -12.87 -1.00
N ALA A 216 9.49 -13.45 -1.14
CA ALA A 216 8.21 -12.73 -1.18
C ALA A 216 8.00 -11.89 0.09
N VAL A 217 8.27 -12.44 1.28
CA VAL A 217 8.21 -11.68 2.52
C VAL A 217 9.25 -10.56 2.52
N ASN A 218 10.50 -10.83 2.15
CA ASN A 218 11.54 -9.80 2.13
C ASN A 218 11.24 -8.66 1.15
N LYS A 219 10.80 -8.95 -0.07
CA LYS A 219 10.39 -7.92 -1.04
C LYS A 219 9.27 -7.03 -0.51
N ALA A 220 8.28 -7.62 0.15
CA ALA A 220 7.21 -6.84 0.78
C ALA A 220 7.74 -5.95 1.91
N LEU A 221 8.64 -6.51 2.72
CA LEU A 221 9.26 -5.79 3.83
C LEU A 221 10.26 -4.73 3.36
N ASP A 222 10.88 -4.84 2.19
CA ASP A 222 11.71 -3.79 1.58
C ASP A 222 10.88 -2.53 1.29
N VAL A 223 9.68 -2.72 0.73
CA VAL A 223 8.74 -1.61 0.49
C VAL A 223 8.34 -0.99 1.82
N ILE A 224 8.03 -1.81 2.82
CA ILE A 224 7.63 -1.34 4.15
C ILE A 224 8.78 -0.58 4.84
N ASP A 225 10.01 -1.08 4.78
CA ASP A 225 11.18 -0.42 5.38
C ASP A 225 11.41 0.99 4.80
N VAL A 226 11.17 1.16 3.50
CA VAL A 226 11.25 2.47 2.85
C VAL A 226 10.15 3.41 3.33
N ILE A 227 8.89 2.97 3.33
CA ILE A 227 7.76 3.87 3.60
C ILE A 227 7.54 4.12 5.09
N LEU A 228 7.86 3.15 5.95
CA LEU A 228 7.42 3.11 7.34
C LEU A 228 7.96 4.29 8.17
N PRO A 229 9.25 4.67 8.11
CA PRO A 229 9.76 5.82 8.88
C PRO A 229 9.04 7.14 8.53
N HIS A 230 8.77 7.36 7.24
CA HIS A 230 8.07 8.55 6.76
C HIS A 230 6.58 8.52 7.12
N LEU A 231 5.97 7.36 7.00
CA LEU A 231 4.60 7.12 7.41
C LEU A 231 4.43 7.41 8.91
N LEU A 232 5.27 6.81 9.76
CA LEU A 232 5.20 6.99 11.21
C LEU A 232 5.35 8.44 11.64
N THR A 233 6.30 9.17 11.04
CA THR A 233 6.53 10.59 11.33
C THR A 233 5.26 11.40 11.04
N ARG A 234 4.72 11.27 9.83
CA ARG A 234 3.55 12.04 9.40
C ARG A 234 2.27 11.62 10.15
N LEU A 235 2.12 10.33 10.46
CA LEU A 235 1.00 9.84 11.27
C LEU A 235 1.03 10.41 12.69
N ARG A 236 2.20 10.42 13.33
CA ARG A 236 2.37 11.01 14.67
C ARG A 236 1.98 12.48 14.67
N GLU A 237 2.52 13.27 13.74
CA GLU A 237 2.18 14.69 13.62
C GLU A 237 0.67 14.93 13.44
N ALA A 238 0.01 14.12 12.59
CA ALA A 238 -1.43 14.22 12.38
C ALA A 238 -2.22 13.81 13.64
N LEU A 239 -1.80 12.76 14.34
CA LEU A 239 -2.48 12.27 15.54
C LEU A 239 -2.26 13.17 16.75
N GLU A 240 -1.07 13.75 16.94
CA GLU A 240 -0.80 14.73 18.00
C GLU A 240 -1.64 15.99 17.83
N LYS A 241 -1.77 16.47 16.58
CA LYS A 241 -2.46 17.72 16.28
C LYS A 241 -3.98 17.59 16.29
N PHE A 242 -4.52 16.42 15.92
CA PHE A 242 -5.97 16.25 15.71
C PHE A 242 -6.58 15.05 16.45
N GLY A 243 -5.74 14.12 16.92
CA GLY A 243 -6.12 12.85 17.53
C GLY A 243 -6.17 12.82 19.05
N ASN A 244 -5.87 13.91 19.78
CA ASN A 244 -5.84 13.93 21.26
C ASN A 244 -7.18 13.60 21.94
N ALA A 245 -7.31 12.39 22.48
CA ALA A 245 -8.28 12.07 23.53
C ALA A 245 -7.46 11.73 24.76
N SER A 246 -7.52 12.59 25.76
CA SER A 246 -7.23 12.25 27.13
C SER A 246 -7.81 10.87 27.46
N GLN A 247 -6.98 9.94 27.91
CA GLN A 247 -7.40 8.77 28.67
C GLN A 247 -7.96 9.21 30.05
N GLN A 248 -8.94 10.11 30.08
CA GLN A 248 -9.62 10.54 31.33
C GLN A 248 -11.00 9.92 31.51
N GLN A 249 -11.40 8.92 30.71
CA GLN A 249 -12.64 8.17 30.94
C GLN A 249 -12.43 6.69 31.28
N ALA A 250 -11.21 6.27 31.64
CA ALA A 250 -10.96 4.92 32.16
C ALA A 250 -10.51 4.89 33.64
N HIS A 251 -10.35 6.04 34.29
CA HIS A 251 -10.02 6.16 35.72
C HIS A 251 -10.82 7.30 36.38
N GLY A 252 -12.13 7.33 36.19
CA GLY A 252 -13.03 8.25 36.88
C GLY A 252 -14.45 7.69 36.93
N GLU A 253 -14.83 7.28 38.14
CA GLU A 253 -16.10 6.69 38.62
C GLU A 253 -16.32 5.19 38.38
#